data_AF-A0A061B428-F1
#
_entry.id   AF-A0A061B428-F1
#
_cell.length_a   1.000
_cell.length_b   1.000
_cell.length_c   1.000
_cell.angle_alpha   90.00
_cell.angle_beta   90.00
_cell.angle_gamma   90.00
#
_symmetry.space_group_name_H-M   'P 1'
#
loop_
_entity.id
_entity.type
_entity.pdbx_description
1 polymer ?
#
loop_
_entity_poly.entity_id
_entity_poly.type
_entity_poly.pdbx_seq_one_letter_code
_entity_poly.pdbx_strand_id
1 'polypeptide(L)'
;MTASSALETSLPHSVGPEAATTTAKPPRAPLRMRHPDYTQTDVLDSSDSDAASDSEGETTAVDDGTYEDDNYVRKVLSKEKPLPPITWKNIHRNIQWISTLALTIVPLLAIYGAFTTPLKWQTAVWSVVYYYYTGLGITAGYHRLWAHRSYTASLPLQYFLALGGSGAVEGSVKWWSRGHRAHHRYTDTDLDPYSAQKGFWWAHLGWMIVKPRRRPGVADVSDLNNNPVVKWQHRYYLPLILGMGFVFPTIVAGLGWGDFRGGFFFAGAARLLFVHHSTFCVNSLAHWLGETPFDDKHTPKDHWLTALATVGEGYHNFHHEFPSDYRNALRWWQYDPTKLFIWTMSKLGLASQLKTFPDNEIKKGQYAMTLKAVAREAENIEWPKSSNHLPVLTWDEFQDACKTRQLLVVAGFIHDVSTFIDQHPGGAGLIKTRLGRDATTAFYGGYYDHSNGAANLLAQYRVGVIEGGYEVEHMKKYSEVVENLKKHGADGVAGKSADLVKGPKQTSVIKGDPQLKSAPLETLAKPPTFSETNLLGGLSLKVKA
;
A
#
# COMPACT_ATOMS: atom_id res chain seq x y z
N MET A 1 -16.89 -55.94 8.57
CA MET A 1 -18.25 -56.50 8.46
C MET A 1 -19.18 -55.33 8.18
N THR A 2 -19.41 -54.93 6.91
CA THR A 2 -20.51 -55.37 6.00
C THR A 2 -21.89 -55.17 6.62
N ALA A 3 -22.91 -54.55 6.01
CA ALA A 3 -23.18 -54.03 4.66
C ALA A 3 -24.40 -53.05 4.77
N SER A 4 -24.44 -51.94 4.00
CA SER A 4 -25.20 -51.73 2.74
C SER A 4 -26.73 -51.60 2.86
N SER A 5 -27.28 -50.46 2.41
CA SER A 5 -28.39 -50.43 1.43
C SER A 5 -28.46 -49.07 0.72
N ALA A 6 -28.58 -49.12 -0.60
CA ALA A 6 -28.49 -48.03 -1.58
C ALA A 6 -29.86 -47.44 -1.98
N LEU A 7 -29.82 -46.31 -2.72
CA LEU A 7 -30.65 -45.89 -3.89
C LEU A 7 -30.51 -44.35 -4.05
N GLU A 8 -29.76 -43.79 -5.01
CA GLU A 8 -30.06 -43.57 -6.45
C GLU A 8 -31.44 -42.92 -6.70
N THR A 9 -31.68 -41.89 -7.53
CA THR A 9 -31.03 -41.27 -8.70
C THR A 9 -31.78 -39.96 -9.05
N SER A 10 -31.13 -38.99 -9.71
CA SER A 10 -31.64 -38.27 -10.90
C SER A 10 -30.81 -37.01 -11.24
N LEU A 11 -29.89 -37.18 -12.19
CA LEU A 11 -29.35 -36.13 -13.05
C LEU A 11 -29.92 -36.37 -14.46
N PRO A 12 -30.23 -35.33 -15.25
CA PRO A 12 -30.35 -35.46 -16.70
C PRO A 12 -29.17 -34.78 -17.43
N HIS A 13 -28.42 -35.59 -18.18
CA HIS A 13 -27.78 -35.23 -19.46
C HIS A 13 -28.89 -35.24 -20.56
N SER A 14 -28.85 -34.58 -21.71
CA SER A 14 -27.92 -33.74 -22.46
C SER A 14 -28.64 -33.30 -23.74
N VAL A 15 -28.50 -32.06 -24.23
CA VAL A 15 -28.50 -31.74 -25.67
C VAL A 15 -27.67 -30.45 -25.87
N GLY A 16 -26.68 -30.46 -26.77
CA GLY A 16 -26.14 -29.26 -27.43
C GLY A 16 -26.32 -29.41 -28.96
N PRO A 17 -25.73 -28.57 -29.82
CA PRO A 17 -25.10 -27.25 -29.63
C PRO A 17 -25.75 -26.14 -30.50
N GLU A 18 -25.71 -24.88 -30.07
CA GLU A 18 -25.81 -23.75 -31.00
C GLU A 18 -24.64 -22.80 -30.78
N ALA A 19 -23.95 -22.51 -31.87
CA ALA A 19 -22.74 -21.72 -31.95
C ALA A 19 -23.06 -20.23 -31.71
N ALA A 20 -22.45 -19.65 -30.68
CA ALA A 20 -22.30 -18.20 -30.54
C ALA A 20 -20.81 -17.89 -30.41
N THR A 21 -20.19 -17.56 -31.54
CA THR A 21 -18.88 -16.95 -31.67
C THR A 21 -18.84 -15.65 -30.89
N THR A 22 -18.17 -15.63 -29.74
CA THR A 22 -17.71 -14.38 -29.11
C THR A 22 -16.23 -14.54 -28.76
N THR A 23 -15.41 -13.76 -29.45
CA THR A 23 -13.97 -13.67 -29.31
C THR A 23 -13.65 -12.94 -28.00
N ALA A 24 -13.46 -13.69 -26.91
CA ALA A 24 -12.99 -13.12 -25.66
C ALA A 24 -11.53 -12.66 -25.80
N LYS A 25 -11.30 -11.34 -25.75
CA LYS A 25 -9.95 -10.76 -25.65
C LYS A 25 -9.30 -11.19 -24.32
N PRO A 26 -7.98 -11.47 -24.31
CA PRO A 26 -7.27 -11.85 -23.09
C PRO A 26 -7.20 -10.67 -22.09
N PRO A 27 -7.07 -10.94 -20.78
CA PRO A 27 -7.02 -9.89 -19.77
C PRO A 27 -5.75 -9.04 -19.91
N ARG A 28 -5.92 -7.72 -19.98
CA ARG A 28 -4.82 -6.73 -19.99
C ARG A 28 -4.24 -6.56 -18.58
N ALA A 29 -2.91 -6.39 -18.52
CA ALA A 29 -2.13 -6.18 -17.30
C ALA A 29 -2.57 -4.92 -16.51
N PRO A 30 -2.35 -4.87 -15.17
CA PRO A 30 -2.81 -3.74 -14.37
C PRO A 30 -1.95 -2.49 -14.54
N LEU A 31 -2.66 -1.35 -14.54
CA LEU A 31 -2.15 0.00 -14.75
C LEU A 31 -1.43 0.56 -13.51
N ARG A 32 -0.33 1.27 -13.75
CA ARG A 32 0.39 2.12 -12.79
C ARG A 32 -0.12 3.56 -12.93
N MET A 33 -0.63 4.16 -11.86
CA MET A 33 -1.06 5.57 -11.88
C MET A 33 0.16 6.50 -11.79
N ARG A 34 0.18 7.54 -12.62
CA ARG A 34 1.15 8.62 -12.63
C ARG A 34 0.87 9.56 -11.45
N HIS A 35 1.87 9.83 -10.61
CA HIS A 35 1.81 10.90 -9.60
C HIS A 35 1.70 12.28 -10.29
N PRO A 36 0.97 13.26 -9.74
CA PRO A 36 0.96 14.62 -10.27
C PRO A 36 2.17 15.42 -9.77
N ASP A 37 2.94 15.86 -10.76
CA ASP A 37 3.79 17.05 -10.90
C ASP A 37 5.09 17.23 -10.09
N TYR A 38 6.21 17.03 -10.80
CA TYR A 38 7.42 17.84 -10.67
C TYR A 38 7.36 18.92 -11.76
N THR A 39 7.63 20.17 -11.38
CA THR A 39 7.47 21.38 -12.20
C THR A 39 8.33 21.39 -13.46
N GLN A 40 7.70 21.78 -14.57
CA GLN A 40 8.26 21.99 -15.90
C GLN A 40 9.07 23.30 -15.97
N THR A 41 10.39 23.22 -16.10
CA THR A 41 11.26 24.26 -16.67
C THR A 41 12.54 23.62 -17.20
N ASP A 42 12.60 23.41 -18.51
CA ASP A 42 13.59 24.04 -19.41
C ASP A 42 13.68 23.27 -20.73
N VAL A 43 13.37 24.01 -21.79
CA VAL A 43 13.49 23.61 -23.19
C VAL A 43 14.94 23.82 -23.60
N LEU A 44 15.63 22.76 -24.01
CA LEU A 44 16.75 22.89 -24.94
C LEU A 44 16.65 21.84 -26.03
N ASP A 45 16.64 22.38 -27.23
CA ASP A 45 16.57 21.80 -28.55
C ASP A 45 17.91 21.15 -28.92
N SER A 46 17.89 19.89 -29.34
CA SER A 46 18.91 19.35 -30.24
C SER A 46 18.32 18.22 -31.06
N SER A 47 18.03 18.58 -32.31
CA SER A 47 17.84 17.68 -33.44
C SER A 47 18.97 16.66 -33.54
N ASP A 48 18.64 15.37 -33.62
CA ASP A 48 19.26 14.48 -34.59
C ASP A 48 18.34 13.28 -34.86
N SER A 49 18.02 13.12 -36.14
CA SER A 49 17.42 11.95 -36.75
C SER A 49 18.44 10.81 -36.78
N ASP A 50 18.06 9.59 -36.39
CA ASP A 50 18.10 8.42 -37.28
C ASP A 50 17.61 7.11 -36.63
N ALA A 51 16.67 6.48 -37.35
CA ALA A 51 16.34 5.07 -37.55
C ALA A 51 16.67 3.98 -36.48
N ALA A 52 15.59 3.45 -35.91
CA ALA A 52 15.20 2.03 -35.82
C ALA A 52 16.26 0.93 -35.51
N SER A 53 16.14 0.32 -34.33
CA SER A 53 16.06 -1.16 -34.23
C SER A 53 15.52 -1.63 -32.86
N ASP A 54 14.37 -2.29 -32.91
CA ASP A 54 13.82 -3.34 -32.05
C ASP A 54 14.34 -3.51 -30.61
N SER A 55 13.57 -2.98 -29.67
CA SER A 55 13.39 -3.62 -28.36
C SER A 55 11.90 -3.78 -28.06
N GLU A 56 11.40 -5.00 -28.30
CA GLU A 56 10.04 -5.37 -27.91
C GLU A 56 9.95 -5.43 -26.39
N GLY A 57 9.15 -4.52 -25.81
CA GLY A 57 8.67 -4.63 -24.44
C GLY A 57 8.58 -3.34 -23.64
N GLU A 58 8.94 -2.19 -24.21
CA GLU A 58 8.57 -0.91 -23.62
C GLU A 58 7.13 -0.61 -24.04
N THR A 59 6.15 -0.85 -23.15
CA THR A 59 4.80 -0.34 -23.37
C THR A 59 4.83 1.17 -23.16
N THR A 60 5.38 1.92 -24.12
CA THR A 60 5.02 3.32 -24.31
C THR A 60 3.54 3.29 -24.64
N ALA A 61 2.69 3.49 -23.64
CA ALA A 61 1.28 3.73 -23.87
C ALA A 61 1.19 4.98 -24.76
N VAL A 62 1.00 4.75 -26.06
CA VAL A 62 0.62 5.80 -26.99
C VAL A 62 -0.75 6.25 -26.51
N ASP A 63 -0.81 7.47 -25.95
CA ASP A 63 -2.06 8.13 -25.62
C ASP A 63 -2.74 8.51 -26.94
N ASP A 64 -3.48 7.55 -27.50
CA ASP A 64 -4.22 7.67 -28.75
C ASP A 64 -5.51 8.50 -28.60
N GLY A 65 -5.69 9.18 -27.46
CA GLY A 65 -6.88 9.96 -27.14
C GLY A 65 -8.14 9.12 -26.88
N THR A 66 -8.10 7.80 -27.06
CA THR A 66 -9.24 6.91 -26.73
C THR A 66 -9.32 6.59 -25.24
N TYR A 67 -8.24 6.83 -24.49
CA TYR A 67 -8.15 6.59 -23.05
C TYR A 67 -8.98 7.58 -22.21
N GLU A 68 -9.32 8.76 -22.74
CA GLU A 68 -10.10 9.76 -22.00
C GLU A 68 -11.52 9.27 -21.63
N ASP A 69 -12.08 8.33 -22.40
CA ASP A 69 -13.50 7.96 -22.29
C ASP A 69 -13.79 6.86 -21.24
N ASP A 70 -12.77 6.10 -20.83
CA ASP A 70 -12.87 4.97 -19.89
C ASP A 70 -12.61 5.37 -18.41
N ASN A 71 -11.99 6.52 -18.15
CA ASN A 71 -11.78 6.99 -16.78
C ASN A 71 -13.05 7.66 -16.24
N TYR A 72 -13.84 6.91 -15.47
CA TYR A 72 -15.09 7.39 -14.87
C TYR A 72 -14.92 8.69 -14.07
N VAL A 73 -13.86 8.81 -13.27
CA VAL A 73 -13.63 10.01 -12.44
C VAL A 73 -13.41 11.22 -13.34
N ARG A 74 -12.46 11.15 -14.28
CA ARG A 74 -12.20 12.25 -15.22
C ARG A 74 -13.44 12.62 -16.03
N LYS A 75 -14.20 11.63 -16.51
CA LYS A 75 -15.44 11.82 -17.27
C LYS A 75 -16.56 12.48 -16.47
N VAL A 76 -16.68 12.18 -15.17
CA VAL A 76 -17.63 12.86 -14.29
C VAL A 76 -17.18 14.30 -14.05
N LEU A 77 -15.90 14.50 -13.75
CA LEU A 77 -15.34 15.81 -13.45
C LEU A 77 -15.36 16.76 -14.65
N SER A 78 -15.14 16.27 -15.88
CA SER A 78 -15.19 17.09 -17.10
C SER A 78 -16.58 17.63 -17.41
N LYS A 79 -17.64 16.95 -16.92
CA LYS A 79 -19.04 17.36 -17.09
C LYS A 79 -19.55 18.26 -15.97
N GLU A 80 -18.86 18.32 -14.83
CA GLU A 80 -19.30 19.10 -13.68
C GLU A 80 -18.76 20.54 -13.76
N LYS A 81 -19.68 21.52 -13.81
CA LYS A 81 -19.28 22.93 -13.84
C LYS A 81 -18.68 23.33 -12.48
N PRO A 82 -17.50 23.98 -12.43
CA PRO A 82 -16.92 24.42 -11.18
C PRO A 82 -17.77 25.52 -10.53
N LEU A 83 -17.99 25.40 -9.23
CA LEU A 83 -18.65 26.46 -8.44
C LEU A 83 -17.74 27.69 -8.33
N PRO A 84 -18.31 28.91 -8.21
CA PRO A 84 -17.53 30.13 -8.05
C PRO A 84 -16.64 30.07 -6.80
N PRO A 85 -15.44 30.69 -6.82
CA PRO A 85 -14.50 30.62 -5.71
C PRO A 85 -15.14 31.14 -4.41
N ILE A 86 -14.72 30.56 -3.29
CA ILE A 86 -15.16 31.04 -1.98
C ILE A 86 -14.51 32.40 -1.74
N THR A 87 -15.32 33.40 -1.46
CA THR A 87 -14.91 34.77 -1.14
C THR A 87 -15.57 35.18 0.18
N TRP A 88 -15.05 36.24 0.82
CA TRP A 88 -15.67 36.81 2.02
C TRP A 88 -17.16 37.14 1.85
N LYS A 89 -17.58 37.53 0.64
CA LYS A 89 -18.97 37.85 0.33
C LYS A 89 -19.90 36.63 0.30
N ASN A 90 -19.39 35.45 -0.07
CA ASN A 90 -20.21 34.24 -0.28
C ASN A 90 -19.93 33.11 0.72
N ILE A 91 -18.99 33.28 1.65
CA ILE A 91 -18.59 32.24 2.60
C ILE A 91 -19.76 31.69 3.42
N HIS A 92 -20.65 32.56 3.91
CA HIS A 92 -21.84 32.17 4.68
C HIS A 92 -22.77 31.20 3.94
N ARG A 93 -22.81 31.25 2.60
CA ARG A 93 -23.63 30.34 1.77
C ARG A 93 -23.00 28.96 1.62
N ASN A 94 -21.67 28.89 1.75
CA ASN A 94 -20.87 27.68 1.62
C ASN A 94 -20.66 26.95 2.95
N ILE A 95 -21.09 27.53 4.08
CA ILE A 95 -21.00 26.88 5.39
C ILE A 95 -22.13 25.84 5.55
N GLN A 96 -21.76 24.65 5.99
CA GLN A 96 -22.64 23.56 6.41
C GLN A 96 -23.05 23.83 7.88
N TRP A 97 -24.05 24.70 8.07
CA TRP A 97 -24.39 25.26 9.38
C TRP A 97 -24.73 24.21 10.45
N ILE A 98 -25.46 23.15 10.10
CA ILE A 98 -25.84 22.11 11.07
C ILE A 98 -24.60 21.43 11.67
N SER A 99 -23.72 20.95 10.79
CA SER A 99 -22.46 20.32 11.20
C SER A 99 -21.55 21.31 11.94
N THR A 100 -21.47 22.55 11.47
CA THR A 100 -20.65 23.60 12.09
C THR A 100 -21.14 23.93 13.50
N LEU A 101 -22.46 24.03 13.71
CA LEU A 101 -23.04 24.26 15.04
C LEU A 101 -22.77 23.07 15.97
N ALA A 102 -22.91 21.84 15.51
CA ALA A 102 -22.59 20.66 16.31
C ALA A 102 -21.10 20.64 16.72
N LEU A 103 -20.20 20.89 15.77
CA LEU A 103 -18.74 20.93 15.96
C LEU A 103 -18.24 22.12 16.80
N THR A 104 -19.11 23.09 17.11
CA THR A 104 -18.75 24.25 17.96
C THR A 104 -19.45 24.19 19.31
N ILE A 105 -20.75 23.91 19.35
CA ILE A 105 -21.54 23.86 20.59
C ILE A 105 -21.10 22.71 21.48
N VAL A 106 -20.86 21.51 20.95
CA VAL A 106 -20.47 20.35 21.76
C VAL A 106 -19.14 20.57 22.48
N PRO A 107 -18.04 21.03 21.82
CA PRO A 107 -16.82 21.39 22.54
C PRO A 107 -17.03 22.50 23.57
N LEU A 108 -17.81 23.54 23.26
CA LEU A 108 -18.10 24.62 24.21
C LEU A 108 -18.83 24.11 25.46
N LEU A 109 -19.80 23.21 25.29
CA LEU A 109 -20.47 22.54 26.41
C LEU A 109 -19.51 21.68 27.22
N ALA A 110 -18.60 20.95 26.58
CA ALA A 110 -17.59 20.14 27.25
C ALA A 110 -16.64 21.01 28.09
N ILE A 111 -16.15 22.12 27.52
CA ILE A 111 -15.28 23.09 28.20
C ILE A 111 -16.01 23.73 29.38
N TYR A 112 -17.22 24.25 29.15
CA TYR A 112 -18.03 24.81 30.23
C TYR A 112 -18.31 23.79 31.34
N GLY A 113 -18.60 22.54 30.96
CA GLY A 113 -18.77 21.43 31.87
C GLY A 113 -17.54 21.18 32.74
N ALA A 114 -16.36 21.13 32.12
CA ALA A 114 -15.08 20.93 32.82
C ALA A 114 -14.79 22.00 33.88
N PHE A 115 -15.19 23.26 33.65
CA PHE A 115 -15.01 24.34 34.61
C PHE A 115 -16.11 24.46 35.67
N THR A 116 -17.33 23.97 35.40
CA THR A 116 -18.50 24.24 36.26
C THR A 116 -19.10 23.01 36.92
N THR A 117 -18.60 21.81 36.61
CA THR A 117 -19.18 20.55 37.10
C THR A 117 -18.09 19.68 37.70
N PRO A 118 -18.14 19.38 39.01
CA PRO A 118 -17.21 18.44 39.62
C PRO A 118 -17.33 17.05 38.97
N LEU A 119 -16.21 16.46 38.61
CA LEU A 119 -16.18 15.12 38.03
C LEU A 119 -16.25 14.06 39.14
N LYS A 120 -17.41 13.41 39.29
CA LYS A 120 -17.52 12.20 40.12
C LYS A 120 -16.84 11.02 39.44
N TRP A 121 -16.19 10.16 40.21
CA TRP A 121 -15.50 8.98 39.71
C TRP A 121 -16.42 8.04 38.90
N GLN A 122 -17.64 7.79 39.38
CA GLN A 122 -18.63 6.95 38.68
C GLN A 122 -18.99 7.53 37.31
N THR A 123 -19.14 8.85 37.21
CA THR A 123 -19.39 9.57 35.96
C THR A 123 -18.19 9.52 35.03
N ALA A 124 -16.97 9.60 35.57
CA ALA A 124 -15.74 9.44 34.77
C ALA A 124 -15.68 8.05 34.13
N VAL A 125 -15.85 6.99 34.92
CA VAL A 125 -15.89 5.60 34.43
C VAL A 125 -17.01 5.42 33.42
N TRP A 126 -18.20 5.94 33.70
CA TRP A 126 -19.34 5.88 32.79
C TRP A 126 -19.07 6.58 31.46
N SER A 127 -18.43 7.76 31.49
CA SER A 127 -18.06 8.49 30.28
C SER A 127 -17.11 7.68 29.39
N VAL A 128 -16.15 6.97 29.99
CA VAL A 128 -15.20 6.11 29.27
C VAL A 128 -15.89 4.84 28.72
N VAL A 129 -16.72 4.18 29.52
CA VAL A 129 -17.49 3.01 29.05
C VAL A 129 -18.40 3.40 27.89
N TYR A 130 -19.08 4.54 28.01
CA TYR A 130 -19.98 5.03 26.98
C TYR A 130 -19.24 5.53 25.73
N TYR A 131 -18.04 6.10 25.89
CA TYR A 131 -17.11 6.37 24.79
C TYR A 131 -16.85 5.11 23.96
N TYR A 132 -16.43 4.02 24.60
CA TYR A 132 -16.16 2.76 23.88
C TYR A 132 -17.42 2.14 23.28
N TYR A 133 -18.57 2.19 23.96
CA TYR A 133 -19.83 1.69 23.39
C TYR A 133 -20.24 2.44 22.13
N THR A 134 -20.22 3.77 22.16
CA THR A 134 -20.54 4.59 20.97
C THR A 134 -19.50 4.41 19.86
N GLY A 135 -18.22 4.28 20.22
CA GLY A 135 -17.14 3.92 19.30
C GLY A 135 -17.33 2.55 18.64
N LEU A 136 -17.78 1.52 19.37
CA LEU A 136 -18.16 0.22 18.80
C LEU A 136 -19.36 0.34 17.85
N GLY A 137 -20.30 1.23 18.14
CA GLY A 137 -21.40 1.55 17.23
C GLY A 137 -20.94 2.04 15.85
N ILE A 138 -19.87 2.84 15.81
CA ILE A 138 -19.22 3.28 14.56
C ILE A 138 -18.38 2.16 13.96
N THR A 139 -17.42 1.63 14.70
CA THR A 139 -16.41 0.68 14.19
C THR A 139 -16.98 -0.71 13.90
N ALA A 140 -17.60 -1.37 14.88
CA ALA A 140 -18.23 -2.67 14.65
C ALA A 140 -19.51 -2.56 13.82
N GLY A 141 -20.28 -1.49 14.00
CA GLY A 141 -21.54 -1.25 13.30
C GLY A 141 -21.37 -0.57 11.94
N TYR A 142 -21.31 0.76 11.94
CA TYR A 142 -21.41 1.57 10.72
C TYR A 142 -20.36 1.18 9.69
N HIS A 143 -19.14 0.97 10.16
CA HIS A 143 -17.99 0.63 9.36
C HIS A 143 -17.97 -0.84 8.93
N ARG A 144 -17.68 -1.75 9.85
CA ARG A 144 -17.40 -3.16 9.50
C ARG A 144 -18.66 -3.95 9.11
N LEU A 145 -19.81 -3.72 9.77
CA LEU A 145 -21.05 -4.44 9.47
C LEU A 145 -21.78 -3.86 8.27
N TRP A 146 -22.09 -2.56 8.28
CA TRP A 146 -22.94 -1.96 7.25
C TRP A 146 -22.17 -1.42 6.05
N ALA A 147 -21.07 -0.70 6.22
CA ALA A 147 -20.32 -0.18 5.07
C ALA A 147 -19.59 -1.30 4.31
N HIS A 148 -18.88 -2.18 5.03
CA HIS A 148 -18.00 -3.20 4.43
C HIS A 148 -18.57 -4.62 4.40
N ARG A 149 -19.65 -4.89 5.14
CA ARG A 149 -20.30 -6.22 5.17
C ARG A 149 -19.29 -7.32 5.49
N SER A 150 -18.40 -7.05 6.44
CA SER A 150 -17.32 -7.96 6.85
C SER A 150 -17.80 -9.10 7.75
N TYR A 151 -19.02 -9.00 8.29
CA TYR A 151 -19.70 -10.07 9.02
C TYR A 151 -21.21 -9.88 8.97
N THR A 152 -21.96 -10.89 9.43
CA THR A 152 -23.41 -10.82 9.64
C THR A 152 -23.74 -10.79 11.13
N ALA A 153 -24.73 -9.97 11.51
CA ALA A 153 -25.14 -9.78 12.90
C ALA A 153 -26.61 -10.19 13.12
N SER A 154 -26.90 -10.77 14.27
CA SER A 154 -28.27 -11.03 14.74
C SER A 154 -29.04 -9.72 14.93
N LEU A 155 -30.38 -9.77 14.92
CA LEU A 155 -31.21 -8.58 15.11
C LEU A 155 -30.90 -7.83 16.43
N PRO A 156 -30.75 -8.50 17.59
CA PRO A 156 -30.37 -7.81 18.83
C PRO A 156 -29.05 -7.05 18.70
N LEU A 157 -28.03 -7.66 18.09
CA LEU A 157 -26.73 -7.03 17.89
C LEU A 157 -26.82 -5.84 16.92
N GLN A 158 -27.62 -5.95 15.85
CA GLN A 158 -27.87 -4.83 14.93
C GLN A 158 -28.49 -3.62 15.65
N TYR A 159 -29.52 -3.83 16.49
CA TYR A 159 -30.11 -2.73 17.25
C TYR A 159 -29.14 -2.15 18.29
N PHE A 160 -28.39 -3.00 18.98
CA PHE A 160 -27.36 -2.58 19.95
C PHE A 160 -26.32 -1.65 19.30
N LEU A 161 -25.81 -2.02 18.12
CA LEU A 161 -24.84 -1.22 17.37
C LEU A 161 -25.46 0.03 16.74
N ALA A 162 -26.70 -0.05 16.25
CA ALA A 162 -27.40 1.09 15.65
C ALA A 162 -27.70 2.18 16.70
N LEU A 163 -28.05 1.78 17.93
CA LEU A 163 -28.22 2.67 19.07
C LEU A 163 -26.88 3.30 19.49
N GLY A 164 -25.82 2.50 19.59
CA GLY A 164 -24.48 2.97 19.93
C GLY A 164 -23.96 4.00 18.92
N GLY A 165 -24.08 3.72 17.62
CA GLY A 165 -23.66 4.65 16.57
C GLY A 165 -24.53 5.90 16.51
N SER A 166 -25.80 5.83 16.93
CA SER A 166 -26.63 7.03 17.08
C SER A 166 -26.13 7.92 18.23
N GLY A 167 -25.56 7.35 19.29
CA GLY A 167 -24.91 8.10 20.38
C GLY A 167 -23.61 8.80 19.98
N ALA A 168 -22.99 8.41 18.87
CA ALA A 168 -21.82 9.08 18.29
C ALA A 168 -22.20 10.33 17.45
N VAL A 169 -23.45 10.46 17.01
CA VAL A 169 -23.96 11.66 16.31
C VAL A 169 -23.17 11.98 15.01
N GLU A 170 -22.92 10.97 14.17
CA GLU A 170 -22.11 11.11 12.93
C GLU A 170 -22.92 10.92 11.63
N GLY A 171 -24.23 11.18 11.66
CA GLY A 171 -25.16 10.82 10.60
C GLY A 171 -25.76 9.43 10.78
N SER A 172 -26.86 9.16 10.07
CA SER A 172 -27.51 7.83 10.10
C SER A 172 -26.60 6.75 9.51
N VAL A 173 -26.83 5.48 9.86
CA VAL A 173 -26.10 4.33 9.31
C VAL A 173 -26.04 4.40 7.78
N LYS A 174 -27.18 4.69 7.14
CA LYS A 174 -27.30 4.81 5.68
C LYS A 174 -26.42 5.92 5.10
N TRP A 175 -26.47 7.11 5.70
CA TRP A 175 -25.72 8.27 5.22
C TRP A 175 -24.21 8.06 5.39
N TRP A 176 -23.80 7.60 6.58
CA TRP A 176 -22.39 7.34 6.92
C TRP A 176 -21.81 6.26 6.02
N SER A 177 -22.49 5.11 5.90
CA SER A 177 -22.03 3.98 5.08
C SER A 177 -21.95 4.34 3.59
N ARG A 178 -22.89 5.12 3.06
CA ARG A 178 -22.82 5.64 1.67
C ARG A 178 -21.58 6.50 1.45
N GLY A 179 -21.31 7.41 2.38
CA GLY A 179 -20.13 8.28 2.34
C GLY A 179 -18.84 7.46 2.41
N HIS A 180 -18.77 6.50 3.31
CA HIS A 180 -17.60 5.65 3.49
C HIS A 180 -17.34 4.70 2.31
N ARG A 181 -18.38 4.11 1.72
CA ARG A 181 -18.23 3.33 0.47
C ARG A 181 -17.74 4.19 -0.69
N ALA A 182 -18.20 5.44 -0.78
CA ALA A 182 -17.71 6.38 -1.78
C ALA A 182 -16.25 6.76 -1.52
N HIS A 183 -15.85 6.96 -0.26
CA HIS A 183 -14.46 7.18 0.12
C HIS A 183 -13.56 6.05 -0.38
N HIS A 184 -13.81 4.79 -0.01
CA HIS A 184 -12.99 3.66 -0.49
C HIS A 184 -12.94 3.51 -2.01
N ARG A 185 -14.05 3.77 -2.70
CA ARG A 185 -14.11 3.61 -4.17
C ARG A 185 -13.33 4.71 -4.91
N TYR A 186 -13.26 5.89 -4.32
CA TYR A 186 -12.75 7.10 -4.96
C TYR A 186 -11.60 7.72 -4.17
N THR A 187 -10.94 6.97 -3.29
CA THR A 187 -9.89 7.41 -2.38
C THR A 187 -8.89 8.31 -3.11
N ASP A 188 -8.54 9.44 -2.49
CA ASP A 188 -7.59 10.42 -3.03
C ASP A 188 -7.99 11.09 -4.35
N THR A 189 -9.25 10.98 -4.77
CA THR A 189 -9.79 11.72 -5.93
C THR A 189 -10.74 12.85 -5.49
N ASP A 190 -11.12 13.71 -6.42
CA ASP A 190 -12.12 14.76 -6.17
C ASP A 190 -13.54 14.23 -5.87
N LEU A 191 -13.81 12.94 -6.14
CA LEU A 191 -15.08 12.29 -5.82
C LEU A 191 -15.09 11.67 -4.42
N ASP A 192 -13.94 11.63 -3.73
CA ASP A 192 -13.86 11.28 -2.32
C ASP A 192 -14.47 12.41 -1.45
N PRO A 193 -15.52 12.13 -0.65
CA PRO A 193 -16.18 13.13 0.18
C PRO A 193 -15.25 13.86 1.16
N TYR A 194 -14.17 13.23 1.62
CA TYR A 194 -13.26 13.78 2.62
C TYR A 194 -11.78 13.51 2.29
N SER A 195 -11.46 13.56 1.01
CA SER A 195 -10.12 13.37 0.45
C SER A 195 -9.00 14.02 1.27
N ALA A 196 -8.02 13.20 1.67
CA ALA A 196 -6.82 13.64 2.36
C ALA A 196 -5.92 14.54 1.51
N GLN A 197 -6.03 14.46 0.17
CA GLN A 197 -5.32 15.31 -0.79
C GLN A 197 -5.64 16.80 -0.65
N LYS A 198 -6.78 17.14 -0.03
CA LYS A 198 -7.16 18.54 0.24
C LYS A 198 -6.52 19.10 1.52
N GLY A 199 -5.67 18.32 2.19
CA GLY A 199 -4.93 18.71 3.38
C GLY A 199 -5.46 18.10 4.67
N PHE A 200 -4.59 18.02 5.68
CA PHE A 200 -4.89 17.42 6.98
C PHE A 200 -6.14 18.01 7.64
N TRP A 201 -6.23 19.33 7.76
CA TRP A 201 -7.35 20.01 8.40
C TRP A 201 -8.66 19.90 7.61
N TRP A 202 -8.56 19.78 6.29
CA TRP A 202 -9.73 19.51 5.47
C TRP A 202 -10.32 18.14 5.79
N ALA A 203 -9.49 17.10 5.80
CA ALA A 203 -9.91 15.74 6.09
C ALA A 203 -10.35 15.54 7.55
N HIS A 204 -9.77 16.29 8.49
CA HIS A 204 -10.14 16.25 9.91
C HIS A 204 -11.51 16.93 10.18
N LEU A 205 -11.71 18.16 9.72
CA LEU A 205 -12.93 18.95 10.03
C LEU A 205 -13.50 19.71 8.82
N GLY A 206 -12.65 20.19 7.92
CA GLY A 206 -13.05 21.12 6.86
C GLY A 206 -14.17 20.59 5.96
N TRP A 207 -14.16 19.30 5.63
CA TRP A 207 -15.19 18.66 4.80
C TRP A 207 -16.59 18.66 5.43
N MET A 208 -16.70 18.78 6.76
CA MET A 208 -17.96 18.89 7.47
C MET A 208 -18.41 20.33 7.67
N ILE A 209 -17.47 21.30 7.64
CA ILE A 209 -17.77 22.73 7.83
C ILE A 209 -18.17 23.36 6.49
N VAL A 210 -17.53 22.95 5.39
CA VAL A 210 -17.78 23.49 4.06
C VAL A 210 -18.72 22.56 3.31
N LYS A 211 -19.81 23.10 2.76
CA LYS A 211 -20.73 22.36 1.90
C LYS A 211 -19.95 21.69 0.75
N PRO A 212 -20.26 20.43 0.41
CA PRO A 212 -19.63 19.75 -0.71
C PRO A 212 -19.73 20.61 -1.97
N ARG A 213 -18.57 20.95 -2.53
CA ARG A 213 -18.47 21.77 -3.75
C ARG A 213 -18.61 20.96 -5.03
N ARG A 214 -18.65 19.63 -4.89
CA ARG A 214 -18.87 18.64 -5.93
C ARG A 214 -19.78 17.56 -5.38
N ARG A 215 -20.50 16.87 -6.26
CA ARG A 215 -21.27 15.69 -5.85
C ARG A 215 -20.28 14.56 -5.52
N PRO A 216 -20.30 14.01 -4.29
CA PRO A 216 -19.47 12.86 -3.98
C PRO A 216 -19.80 11.68 -4.90
N GLY A 217 -18.83 10.80 -5.11
CA GLY A 217 -18.98 9.65 -5.98
C GLY A 217 -20.15 8.72 -5.62
N VAL A 218 -20.57 7.94 -6.61
CA VAL A 218 -21.71 7.02 -6.49
C VAL A 218 -21.27 5.75 -5.75
N ALA A 219 -22.06 5.38 -4.73
CA ALA A 219 -21.92 4.12 -4.00
C ALA A 219 -23.26 3.39 -3.98
N ASP A 220 -23.24 2.07 -4.17
CA ASP A 220 -24.43 1.25 -4.01
C ASP A 220 -24.82 1.22 -2.52
N VAL A 221 -26.13 1.32 -2.27
CA VAL A 221 -26.77 1.31 -0.95
C VAL A 221 -28.05 0.48 -0.94
N SER A 222 -28.25 -0.36 -1.96
CA SER A 222 -29.43 -1.21 -2.13
C SER A 222 -29.66 -2.11 -0.91
N ASP A 223 -28.59 -2.72 -0.38
CA ASP A 223 -28.60 -3.53 0.82
C ASP A 223 -29.00 -2.74 2.08
N LEU A 224 -28.51 -1.50 2.22
CA LEU A 224 -28.86 -0.61 3.34
C LEU A 224 -30.34 -0.20 3.28
N ASN A 225 -30.88 0.02 2.07
CA ASN A 225 -32.29 0.31 1.87
C ASN A 225 -33.19 -0.89 2.21
N ASN A 226 -32.68 -2.10 2.04
CA ASN A 226 -33.42 -3.32 2.31
C ASN A 226 -33.35 -3.75 3.78
N ASN A 227 -32.33 -3.31 4.54
CA ASN A 227 -32.21 -3.64 5.96
C ASN A 227 -33.25 -2.88 6.83
N PRO A 228 -34.12 -3.59 7.58
CA PRO A 228 -35.19 -2.96 8.38
C PRO A 228 -34.66 -2.13 9.55
N VAL A 229 -33.56 -2.55 10.20
CA VAL A 229 -32.93 -1.82 11.31
C VAL A 229 -32.34 -0.50 10.81
N VAL A 230 -31.67 -0.52 9.65
CA VAL A 230 -31.12 0.68 9.01
C VAL A 230 -32.23 1.65 8.63
N LYS A 231 -33.34 1.16 8.05
CA LYS A 231 -34.52 1.98 7.73
C LYS A 231 -35.14 2.62 8.98
N TRP A 232 -35.32 1.84 10.05
CA TRP A 232 -35.82 2.34 11.33
C TRP A 232 -34.90 3.43 11.90
N GLN A 233 -33.59 3.16 11.96
CA GLN A 233 -32.62 4.09 12.52
C GLN A 233 -32.54 5.38 11.70
N HIS A 234 -32.59 5.29 10.37
CA HIS A 234 -32.58 6.45 9.48
C HIS A 234 -33.87 7.30 9.64
N ARG A 235 -35.03 6.65 9.77
CA ARG A 235 -36.32 7.33 9.96
C ARG A 235 -36.40 8.06 11.31
N TYR A 236 -35.89 7.44 12.38
CA TYR A 236 -35.92 8.00 13.74
C TYR A 236 -34.58 8.63 14.14
N TYR A 237 -33.76 9.05 13.17
CA TYR A 237 -32.39 9.45 13.48
C TYR A 237 -32.31 10.64 14.45
N LEU A 238 -33.11 11.69 14.23
CA LEU A 238 -33.12 12.88 15.09
C LEU A 238 -33.45 12.58 16.57
N PRO A 239 -34.57 11.88 16.91
CA PRO A 239 -34.81 11.52 18.29
C PRO A 239 -33.75 10.56 18.86
N LEU A 240 -33.20 9.66 18.04
CA LEU A 240 -32.16 8.72 18.48
C LEU A 240 -30.84 9.41 18.83
N ILE A 241 -30.40 10.44 18.09
CA ILE A 241 -29.17 11.16 18.44
C ILE A 241 -29.32 12.00 19.70
N LEU A 242 -30.50 12.59 19.96
CA LEU A 242 -30.74 13.32 21.21
C LEU A 242 -30.86 12.35 22.39
N GLY A 243 -31.58 11.24 22.17
CA GLY A 243 -31.77 10.15 23.10
C GLY A 243 -30.46 9.52 23.52
N MET A 244 -29.70 8.97 22.58
CA MET A 244 -28.44 8.26 22.86
C MET A 244 -27.25 9.21 23.06
N GLY A 245 -27.24 10.38 22.41
CA GLY A 245 -26.13 11.32 22.52
C GLY A 245 -26.09 12.08 23.85
N PHE A 246 -27.25 12.39 24.46
CA PHE A 246 -27.31 13.20 25.68
C PHE A 246 -28.25 12.64 26.75
N VAL A 247 -29.49 12.28 26.40
CA VAL A 247 -30.51 11.93 27.40
C VAL A 247 -30.13 10.65 28.15
N PHE A 248 -29.78 9.58 27.44
CA PHE A 248 -29.42 8.29 28.02
C PHE A 248 -28.21 8.38 28.96
N PRO A 249 -27.03 8.90 28.54
CA PRO A 249 -25.90 8.99 29.47
C PRO A 249 -26.18 9.89 30.67
N THR A 250 -27.01 10.93 30.51
CA THR A 250 -27.44 11.82 31.61
C THR A 250 -28.33 11.11 32.62
N ILE A 251 -29.35 10.38 32.14
CA ILE A 251 -30.29 9.66 33.00
C ILE A 251 -29.59 8.53 33.74
N VAL A 252 -28.68 7.80 33.09
CA VAL A 252 -27.91 6.73 33.75
C VAL A 252 -27.12 7.28 34.94
N ALA A 253 -26.39 8.38 34.76
CA ALA A 253 -25.64 8.99 35.86
C ALA A 253 -26.55 9.62 36.93
N GLY A 254 -27.64 10.25 36.49
CA GLY A 254 -28.62 10.89 37.37
C GLY A 254 -29.36 9.92 38.27
N LEU A 255 -29.94 8.86 37.69
CA LEU A 255 -30.68 7.85 38.45
C LEU A 255 -29.75 6.83 39.14
N GLY A 256 -28.57 6.58 38.59
CA GLY A 256 -27.61 5.61 39.16
C GLY A 256 -26.90 6.13 40.41
N TRP A 257 -26.38 7.36 40.38
CA TRP A 257 -25.60 7.92 41.50
C TRP A 257 -25.83 9.42 41.73
N GLY A 258 -26.99 9.94 41.30
CA GLY A 258 -27.40 11.31 41.60
C GLY A 258 -26.56 12.37 40.90
N ASP A 259 -26.06 12.11 39.68
CA ASP A 259 -25.20 13.05 38.95
C ASP A 259 -25.71 13.36 37.54
N PHE A 260 -26.90 13.96 37.44
CA PHE A 260 -27.47 14.39 36.16
C PHE A 260 -26.55 15.40 35.46
N ARG A 261 -26.00 16.36 36.20
CA ARG A 261 -25.15 17.41 35.63
C ARG A 261 -23.85 16.83 35.07
N GLY A 262 -23.17 15.95 35.82
CA GLY A 262 -21.99 15.25 35.33
C GLY A 262 -22.29 14.32 34.15
N GLY A 263 -23.42 13.61 34.18
CA GLY A 263 -23.88 12.79 33.06
C GLY A 263 -24.07 13.60 31.77
N PHE A 264 -24.63 14.81 31.86
CA PHE A 264 -24.82 15.69 30.70
C PHE A 264 -23.49 16.24 30.15
N PHE A 265 -22.64 16.79 31.02
CA PHE A 265 -21.42 17.46 30.57
C PHE A 265 -20.28 16.51 30.24
N PHE A 266 -20.05 15.46 31.04
CA PHE A 266 -18.95 14.53 30.82
C PHE A 266 -19.38 13.36 29.93
N ALA A 267 -20.41 12.60 30.32
CA ALA A 267 -20.85 11.42 29.56
C ALA A 267 -21.64 11.81 28.29
N GLY A 268 -22.23 13.00 28.25
CA GLY A 268 -22.81 13.64 27.07
C GLY A 268 -21.76 14.42 26.26
N ALA A 269 -21.52 15.68 26.60
CA ALA A 269 -20.75 16.60 25.76
C ALA A 269 -19.27 16.23 25.59
N ALA A 270 -18.51 16.03 26.69
CA ALA A 270 -17.08 15.76 26.60
C ALA A 270 -16.80 14.42 25.90
N ARG A 271 -17.54 13.37 26.23
CA ARG A 271 -17.44 12.08 25.54
C ARG A 271 -17.76 12.21 24.05
N LEU A 272 -18.76 13.01 23.65
CA LEU A 272 -19.08 13.25 22.24
C LEU A 272 -17.93 13.95 21.51
N LEU A 273 -17.32 14.97 22.13
CA LEU A 273 -16.12 15.64 21.63
C LEU A 273 -15.00 14.64 21.35
N PHE A 274 -14.69 13.74 22.29
CA PHE A 274 -13.64 12.74 22.11
C PHE A 274 -13.98 11.70 21.03
N VAL A 275 -15.23 11.24 20.94
CA VAL A 275 -15.67 10.31 19.88
C VAL A 275 -15.49 10.96 18.50
N HIS A 276 -15.92 12.21 18.34
CA HIS A 276 -15.77 12.94 17.08
C HIS A 276 -14.32 13.06 16.65
N HIS A 277 -13.43 13.56 17.52
CA HIS A 277 -12.01 13.66 17.16
C HIS A 277 -11.34 12.30 16.94
N SER A 278 -11.75 11.28 17.68
CA SER A 278 -11.34 9.89 17.44
C SER A 278 -11.70 9.45 16.02
N THR A 279 -12.95 9.62 15.58
CA THR A 279 -13.34 9.27 14.21
C THR A 279 -12.62 10.14 13.17
N PHE A 280 -12.49 11.44 13.41
CA PHE A 280 -11.86 12.36 12.44
C PHE A 280 -10.37 12.07 12.25
N CYS A 281 -9.69 11.55 13.27
CA CYS A 281 -8.32 11.04 13.16
C CYS A 281 -8.19 9.91 12.14
N VAL A 282 -9.23 9.11 11.88
CA VAL A 282 -9.19 8.08 10.83
C VAL A 282 -9.04 8.72 9.46
N ASN A 283 -9.83 9.75 9.14
CA ASN A 283 -9.77 10.42 7.85
C ASN A 283 -8.51 11.29 7.67
N SER A 284 -7.88 11.70 8.77
CA SER A 284 -6.74 12.62 8.76
C SER A 284 -5.45 11.93 9.17
N LEU A 285 -5.25 11.69 10.47
CA LEU A 285 -4.03 11.07 10.99
C LEU A 285 -3.69 9.74 10.30
N ALA A 286 -4.69 8.90 10.01
CA ALA A 286 -4.48 7.62 9.35
C ALA A 286 -4.16 7.71 7.84
N HIS A 287 -4.18 8.91 7.24
CA HIS A 287 -3.70 9.16 5.87
C HIS A 287 -2.36 9.91 5.85
N TRP A 288 -1.87 10.36 7.00
CA TRP A 288 -0.69 11.23 7.10
C TRP A 288 0.45 10.58 7.88
N LEU A 289 0.15 9.89 8.98
CA LEU A 289 1.13 9.30 9.89
C LEU A 289 1.10 7.77 9.79
N GLY A 290 2.27 7.18 9.53
CA GLY A 290 2.45 5.72 9.54
C GLY A 290 3.13 5.15 8.30
N GLU A 291 3.07 3.83 8.20
CA GLU A 291 3.71 3.03 7.15
C GLU A 291 2.68 2.55 6.13
N THR A 292 3.15 2.14 4.95
CA THR A 292 2.32 1.55 3.88
C THR A 292 2.75 0.09 3.63
N PRO A 293 2.49 -0.84 4.56
CA PRO A 293 2.99 -2.21 4.47
C PRO A 293 2.34 -3.05 3.37
N PHE A 294 1.19 -2.65 2.80
CA PHE A 294 0.45 -3.46 1.83
C PHE A 294 0.38 -2.82 0.43
N ASP A 295 0.15 -1.51 0.34
CA ASP A 295 0.17 -0.76 -0.93
C ASP A 295 0.49 0.72 -0.67
N ASP A 296 1.16 1.38 -1.61
CA ASP A 296 1.57 2.80 -1.54
C ASP A 296 0.95 3.69 -2.63
N LYS A 297 -0.07 3.21 -3.36
CA LYS A 297 -0.75 4.01 -4.40
C LYS A 297 -1.64 5.10 -3.83
N HIS A 298 -2.16 4.88 -2.63
CA HIS A 298 -3.06 5.80 -1.93
C HIS A 298 -2.46 6.21 -0.58
N THR A 299 -3.00 7.28 0.00
CA THR A 299 -2.54 7.89 1.24
C THR A 299 -2.77 7.10 2.55
N PRO A 300 -3.70 6.12 2.69
CA PRO A 300 -3.90 5.37 3.94
C PRO A 300 -2.63 4.72 4.50
N LYS A 301 -2.45 4.82 5.81
CA LYS A 301 -1.25 4.39 6.56
C LYS A 301 -1.61 3.57 7.79
N ASP A 302 -0.73 2.65 8.12
CA ASP A 302 -0.78 1.87 9.35
C ASP A 302 0.04 2.55 10.46
N HIS A 303 -0.60 2.83 11.60
CA HIS A 303 0.07 3.42 12.74
C HIS A 303 -0.60 3.07 14.07
N TRP A 304 0.19 2.58 15.03
CA TRP A 304 -0.33 2.05 16.30
C TRP A 304 -0.88 3.14 17.23
N LEU A 305 -0.30 4.35 17.28
CA LEU A 305 -0.87 5.45 18.05
C LEU A 305 -2.19 5.93 17.43
N THR A 306 -2.27 5.90 16.10
CA THR A 306 -3.53 6.19 15.41
C THR A 306 -4.56 5.14 15.81
N ALA A 307 -4.20 3.86 15.85
CA ALA A 307 -5.11 2.80 16.28
C ALA A 307 -5.58 2.98 17.73
N LEU A 308 -4.71 3.45 18.63
CA LEU A 308 -5.10 3.78 20.00
C LEU A 308 -6.11 4.95 20.03
N ALA A 309 -5.83 6.02 19.27
CA ALA A 309 -6.68 7.21 19.19
C ALA A 309 -8.03 6.95 18.51
N THR A 310 -8.14 5.89 17.69
CA THR A 310 -9.30 5.59 16.84
C THR A 310 -9.99 4.28 17.19
N VAL A 311 -9.77 3.72 18.39
CA VAL A 311 -10.43 2.48 18.86
C VAL A 311 -10.16 1.28 17.92
N GLY A 312 -8.96 1.19 17.35
CA GLY A 312 -8.50 0.09 16.49
C GLY A 312 -8.51 0.38 15.00
N GLU A 313 -8.93 1.56 14.56
CA GLU A 313 -9.10 1.92 13.14
C GLU A 313 -7.83 2.49 12.47
N GLY A 314 -6.70 2.49 13.16
CA GLY A 314 -5.45 3.11 12.68
C GLY A 314 -4.53 2.22 11.86
N TYR A 315 -4.88 0.94 11.64
CA TYR A 315 -4.23 0.10 10.62
C TYR A 315 -4.95 0.32 9.29
N HIS A 316 -4.85 1.56 8.79
CA HIS A 316 -5.69 2.05 7.71
C HIS A 316 -5.19 1.66 6.32
N ASN A 317 -3.89 1.37 6.17
CA ASN A 317 -3.34 0.81 4.94
C ASN A 317 -3.87 -0.61 4.71
N PHE A 318 -3.84 -1.45 5.76
CA PHE A 318 -4.48 -2.78 5.70
C PHE A 318 -5.96 -2.67 5.36
N HIS A 319 -6.66 -1.77 6.03
CA HIS A 319 -8.09 -1.59 5.84
C HIS A 319 -8.47 -1.17 4.41
N HIS A 320 -7.73 -0.25 3.80
CA HIS A 320 -8.01 0.20 2.44
C HIS A 320 -7.66 -0.85 1.39
N GLU A 321 -6.62 -1.65 1.62
CA GLU A 321 -6.25 -2.74 0.71
C GLU A 321 -7.22 -3.93 0.83
N PHE A 322 -7.69 -4.24 2.04
CA PHE A 322 -8.53 -5.40 2.34
C PHE A 322 -9.85 -5.02 3.05
N PRO A 323 -10.71 -4.17 2.44
CA PRO A 323 -11.83 -3.51 3.12
C PRO A 323 -12.91 -4.46 3.64
N SER A 324 -13.04 -5.65 3.05
CA SER A 324 -14.00 -6.67 3.50
C SER A 324 -13.50 -7.53 4.68
N ASP A 325 -12.24 -7.41 5.11
CA ASP A 325 -11.76 -8.10 6.31
C ASP A 325 -12.43 -7.51 7.56
N TYR A 326 -12.89 -8.35 8.49
CA TYR A 326 -13.49 -7.84 9.73
C TYR A 326 -12.43 -7.30 10.70
N ARG A 327 -11.14 -7.54 10.43
CA ARG A 327 -10.00 -7.07 11.23
C ARG A 327 -9.43 -5.83 10.57
N ASN A 328 -9.02 -4.85 11.37
CA ASN A 328 -8.05 -3.85 10.89
C ASN A 328 -6.64 -4.23 11.33
N ALA A 329 -6.52 -4.76 12.55
CA ALA A 329 -5.26 -5.32 13.04
C ALA A 329 -5.10 -6.80 12.68
N LEU A 330 -4.17 -7.10 11.78
CA LEU A 330 -3.85 -8.47 11.36
C LEU A 330 -3.25 -9.31 12.51
N ARG A 331 -2.30 -8.73 13.24
CA ARG A 331 -1.51 -9.42 14.28
C ARG A 331 -2.28 -9.48 15.60
N TRP A 332 -2.08 -10.52 16.41
CA TRP A 332 -2.86 -10.72 17.64
C TRP A 332 -2.58 -9.67 18.73
N TRP A 333 -1.36 -9.10 18.74
CA TRP A 333 -0.91 -8.07 19.70
C TRP A 333 -1.20 -6.64 19.24
N GLN A 334 -1.59 -6.46 17.98
CA GLN A 334 -1.98 -5.14 17.47
C GLN A 334 -3.32 -4.73 18.09
N TYR A 335 -3.38 -3.50 18.61
CA TYR A 335 -4.54 -2.95 19.27
C TYR A 335 -5.74 -2.79 18.31
N ASP A 336 -6.77 -3.60 18.50
CA ASP A 336 -8.03 -3.55 17.78
C ASP A 336 -9.15 -4.14 18.68
N PRO A 337 -9.70 -3.34 19.60
CA PRO A 337 -10.77 -3.79 20.49
C PRO A 337 -12.03 -4.20 19.73
N THR A 338 -12.28 -3.61 18.56
CA THR A 338 -13.42 -3.92 17.69
C THR A 338 -13.32 -5.33 17.12
N LYS A 339 -12.14 -5.77 16.68
CA LYS A 339 -11.87 -7.16 16.29
C LYS A 339 -12.22 -8.13 17.42
N LEU A 340 -11.76 -7.85 18.63
CA LEU A 340 -12.04 -8.70 19.79
C LEU A 340 -13.54 -8.74 20.12
N PHE A 341 -14.22 -7.60 20.05
CA PHE A 341 -15.66 -7.51 20.24
C PHE A 341 -16.42 -8.36 19.22
N ILE A 342 -16.16 -8.21 17.91
CA ILE A 342 -16.84 -8.95 16.85
C ILE A 342 -16.58 -10.46 17.00
N TRP A 343 -15.33 -10.85 17.26
CA TRP A 343 -14.98 -12.25 17.51
C TRP A 343 -15.73 -12.83 18.72
N THR A 344 -15.83 -12.08 19.81
CA THR A 344 -16.58 -12.49 21.01
C THR A 344 -18.06 -12.64 20.70
N MET A 345 -18.67 -11.69 19.99
CA MET A 345 -20.07 -11.79 19.55
C MET A 345 -20.28 -13.01 18.66
N SER A 346 -19.28 -13.42 17.88
CA SER A 346 -19.35 -14.63 17.07
C SER A 346 -19.38 -15.89 17.93
N LYS A 347 -18.59 -15.93 19.01
CA LYS A 347 -18.60 -17.05 19.98
C LYS A 347 -19.91 -17.15 20.76
N LEU A 348 -20.59 -16.02 20.97
CA LEU A 348 -21.92 -15.96 21.56
C LEU A 348 -23.07 -16.25 20.57
N GLY A 349 -22.77 -16.51 19.29
CA GLY A 349 -23.78 -16.75 18.26
C GLY A 349 -24.54 -15.49 17.80
N LEU A 350 -24.10 -14.30 18.19
CA LEU A 350 -24.68 -13.01 17.81
C LEU A 350 -24.09 -12.45 16.51
N ALA A 351 -22.90 -12.91 16.12
CA ALA A 351 -22.26 -12.62 14.85
C ALA A 351 -21.87 -13.91 14.11
N SER A 352 -21.85 -13.88 12.79
CA SER A 352 -21.47 -15.02 11.94
C SER A 352 -20.84 -14.53 10.63
N GLN A 353 -20.30 -15.46 9.83
CA GLN A 353 -19.68 -15.16 8.52
C GLN A 353 -18.61 -14.06 8.58
N LEU A 354 -17.77 -14.08 9.63
CA LEU A 354 -16.64 -13.17 9.76
C LEU A 354 -15.67 -13.40 8.59
N LYS A 355 -15.51 -12.40 7.74
CA LYS A 355 -14.67 -12.45 6.56
C LYS A 355 -13.23 -12.12 6.92
N THR A 356 -12.31 -12.97 6.50
CA THR A 356 -10.87 -12.73 6.56
C THR A 356 -10.27 -12.93 5.18
N PHE A 357 -9.39 -12.03 4.75
CA PHE A 357 -8.66 -12.24 3.50
C PHE A 357 -7.70 -13.43 3.63
N PRO A 358 -7.47 -14.20 2.54
CA PRO A 358 -6.51 -15.29 2.55
C PRO A 358 -5.09 -14.77 2.85
N ASP A 359 -4.38 -15.43 3.76
CA ASP A 359 -3.03 -15.01 4.19
C ASP A 359 -2.04 -14.88 3.03
N ASN A 360 -2.22 -15.69 1.97
CA ASN A 360 -1.38 -15.61 0.78
C ASN A 360 -1.51 -14.27 0.04
N GLU A 361 -2.72 -13.73 -0.08
CA GLU A 361 -2.94 -12.45 -0.77
C GLU A 361 -2.40 -11.28 0.06
N ILE A 362 -2.55 -11.36 1.39
CA ILE A 362 -1.95 -10.39 2.32
C ILE A 362 -0.42 -10.39 2.19
N LYS A 363 0.19 -11.59 2.18
CA LYS A 363 1.64 -11.75 2.02
C LYS A 363 2.15 -11.25 0.67
N LYS A 364 1.39 -11.40 -0.42
CA LYS A 364 1.76 -10.85 -1.73
C LYS A 364 1.89 -9.32 -1.68
N GLY A 365 0.97 -8.61 -1.04
CA GLY A 365 1.05 -7.16 -0.86
C GLY A 365 2.28 -6.73 -0.06
N GLN A 366 2.52 -7.39 1.08
CA GLN A 366 3.72 -7.13 1.90
C GLN A 366 5.02 -7.41 1.16
N TYR A 367 5.06 -8.51 0.41
CA TYR A 367 6.21 -8.86 -0.41
C TYR A 367 6.44 -7.81 -1.50
N ALA A 368 5.39 -7.36 -2.20
CA ALA A 368 5.47 -6.30 -3.20
C ALA A 368 6.07 -5.01 -2.63
N MET A 369 5.59 -4.57 -1.46
CA MET A 369 6.12 -3.39 -0.78
C MET A 369 7.57 -3.55 -0.33
N THR A 370 7.95 -4.76 0.09
CA THR A 370 9.35 -5.07 0.43
C THR A 370 10.24 -5.01 -0.82
N LEU A 371 9.81 -5.58 -1.96
CA LEU A 371 10.56 -5.49 -3.21
C LEU A 371 10.73 -4.04 -3.68
N LYS A 372 9.69 -3.21 -3.56
CA LYS A 372 9.76 -1.76 -3.84
C LYS A 372 10.75 -1.04 -2.92
N ALA A 373 10.82 -1.41 -1.64
CA ALA A 373 11.77 -0.83 -0.70
C ALA A 373 13.21 -1.24 -1.05
N VAL A 374 13.44 -2.53 -1.34
CA VAL A 374 14.74 -3.06 -1.80
C VAL A 374 15.17 -2.39 -3.10
N ALA A 375 14.27 -2.22 -4.07
CA ALA A 375 14.58 -1.57 -5.34
C ALA A 375 15.02 -0.10 -5.15
N ARG A 376 14.31 0.66 -4.30
CA ARG A 376 14.69 2.04 -3.94
C ARG A 376 16.06 2.11 -3.26
N GLU A 377 16.37 1.17 -2.38
CA GLU A 377 17.68 1.12 -1.73
C GLU A 377 18.78 0.74 -2.73
N ALA A 378 18.48 -0.15 -3.67
CA ALA A 378 19.40 -0.57 -4.72
C ALA A 378 19.77 0.57 -5.70
N GLU A 379 18.96 1.62 -5.83
CA GLU A 379 19.29 2.84 -6.60
C GLU A 379 20.47 3.62 -5.99
N ASN A 380 20.69 3.51 -4.67
CA ASN A 380 21.80 4.18 -3.98
C ASN A 380 23.09 3.35 -3.96
N ILE A 381 23.08 2.16 -4.58
CA ILE A 381 24.23 1.26 -4.64
C ILE A 381 24.87 1.38 -6.03
N GLU A 382 26.18 1.61 -6.08
CA GLU A 382 26.94 1.55 -7.33
C GLU A 382 27.09 0.10 -7.79
N TRP A 383 26.41 -0.24 -8.89
CA TRP A 383 26.47 -1.57 -9.50
C TRP A 383 27.50 -1.61 -10.63
N PRO A 384 28.14 -2.77 -10.89
CA PRO A 384 29.07 -2.91 -12.00
C PRO A 384 28.38 -2.70 -13.34
N LYS A 385 29.15 -2.37 -14.37
CA LYS A 385 28.63 -2.24 -15.74
C LYS A 385 27.97 -3.54 -16.20
N SER A 386 26.82 -3.41 -16.85
CA SER A 386 26.15 -4.53 -17.51
C SER A 386 27.02 -5.05 -18.65
N SER A 387 26.99 -6.37 -18.87
CA SER A 387 27.71 -7.03 -19.96
C SER A 387 27.35 -6.43 -21.32
N ASN A 388 26.10 -5.98 -21.51
CA ASN A 388 25.60 -5.40 -22.75
C ASN A 388 26.21 -4.04 -23.10
N HIS A 389 27.00 -3.43 -22.21
CA HIS A 389 27.68 -2.16 -22.46
C HIS A 389 29.20 -2.30 -22.44
N LEU A 390 29.71 -3.54 -22.44
CA LEU A 390 31.14 -3.82 -22.43
C LEU A 390 31.61 -4.24 -23.83
N PRO A 391 32.82 -3.82 -24.24
CA PRO A 391 33.40 -4.21 -25.53
C PRO A 391 33.68 -5.72 -25.57
N VAL A 392 33.50 -6.31 -26.75
CA VAL A 392 33.71 -7.74 -26.99
C VAL A 392 35.04 -7.95 -27.71
N LEU A 393 35.93 -8.71 -27.10
CA LEU A 393 37.27 -9.01 -27.65
C LEU A 393 37.43 -10.50 -27.91
N THR A 394 38.09 -10.83 -29.01
CA THR A 394 38.66 -12.16 -29.25
C THR A 394 39.77 -12.47 -28.25
N TRP A 395 40.16 -13.73 -28.14
CA TRP A 395 41.28 -14.12 -27.28
C TRP A 395 42.61 -13.44 -27.67
N ASP A 396 42.87 -13.29 -28.97
CA ASP A 396 44.10 -12.68 -29.48
C ASP A 396 44.15 -11.17 -29.17
N GLU A 397 43.03 -10.47 -29.33
CA GLU A 397 42.91 -9.06 -28.93
C GLU A 397 43.08 -8.88 -27.42
N PHE A 398 42.54 -9.80 -26.62
CA PHE A 398 42.77 -9.82 -25.18
C PHE A 398 44.25 -10.02 -24.83
N GLN A 399 44.96 -10.95 -25.50
CA GLN A 399 46.40 -11.15 -25.30
C GLN A 399 47.20 -9.90 -25.69
N ASP A 400 46.81 -9.20 -26.76
CA ASP A 400 47.47 -7.96 -27.17
C ASP A 400 47.27 -6.86 -26.13
N ALA A 401 46.05 -6.70 -25.61
CA ALA A 401 45.74 -5.76 -24.54
C ALA A 401 46.52 -6.05 -23.22
N CYS A 402 46.83 -7.31 -22.94
CA CYS A 402 47.62 -7.70 -21.77
C CYS A 402 49.09 -7.24 -21.83
N LYS A 403 49.60 -6.83 -23.00
CA LYS A 403 50.96 -6.29 -23.13
C LYS A 403 51.10 -4.93 -22.45
N THR A 404 50.01 -4.17 -22.35
CA THR A 404 49.99 -2.81 -21.82
C THR A 404 49.21 -2.67 -20.51
N ARG A 405 48.30 -3.61 -20.22
CA ARG A 405 47.43 -3.59 -19.03
C ARG A 405 47.52 -4.90 -18.25
N GLN A 406 47.31 -4.84 -16.93
CA GLN A 406 47.29 -6.04 -16.09
C GLN A 406 45.87 -6.62 -16.08
N LEU A 407 45.56 -7.46 -17.06
CA LEU A 407 44.23 -8.02 -17.26
C LEU A 407 44.16 -9.52 -16.94
N LEU A 408 42.98 -9.98 -16.53
CA LEU A 408 42.66 -11.41 -16.41
C LEU A 408 41.20 -11.67 -16.76
N VAL A 409 40.89 -12.91 -17.12
CA VAL A 409 39.51 -13.33 -17.44
C VAL A 409 38.94 -14.12 -16.26
N VAL A 410 37.73 -13.77 -15.82
CA VAL A 410 36.96 -14.57 -14.86
C VAL A 410 35.52 -14.63 -15.35
N ALA A 411 35.00 -15.83 -15.50
CA ALA A 411 33.64 -16.10 -15.98
C ALA A 411 33.31 -15.36 -17.28
N GLY A 412 34.25 -15.34 -18.24
CA GLY A 412 34.08 -14.69 -19.55
C GLY A 412 34.20 -13.17 -19.55
N PHE A 413 34.36 -12.52 -18.40
CA PHE A 413 34.61 -11.08 -18.29
C PHE A 413 36.09 -10.76 -18.18
N ILE A 414 36.53 -9.71 -18.88
CA ILE A 414 37.88 -9.15 -18.81
C ILE A 414 37.89 -8.14 -17.66
N HIS A 415 38.78 -8.36 -16.70
CA HIS A 415 38.96 -7.49 -15.55
C HIS A 415 40.33 -6.81 -15.60
N ASP A 416 40.34 -5.49 -15.40
CA ASP A 416 41.58 -4.73 -15.21
C ASP A 416 41.91 -4.64 -13.73
N VAL A 417 42.87 -5.44 -13.29
CA VAL A 417 43.26 -5.54 -11.87
C VAL A 417 44.47 -4.68 -11.55
N SER A 418 44.92 -3.80 -12.46
CA SER A 418 46.14 -3.00 -12.31
C SER A 418 46.21 -2.21 -11.00
N THR A 419 45.07 -1.68 -10.53
CA THR A 419 44.99 -0.91 -9.28
C THR A 419 44.70 -1.77 -8.05
N PHE A 420 44.33 -3.04 -8.23
CA PHE A 420 43.88 -3.94 -7.16
C PHE A 420 44.93 -4.99 -6.75
N ILE A 421 45.87 -5.35 -7.64
CA ILE A 421 46.84 -6.43 -7.41
C ILE A 421 47.55 -6.35 -6.05
N ASP A 422 48.03 -5.16 -5.68
CA ASP A 422 48.77 -4.96 -4.43
C ASP A 422 47.86 -4.89 -3.19
N GLN A 423 46.54 -4.77 -3.40
CA GLN A 423 45.52 -4.72 -2.36
C GLN A 423 44.84 -6.08 -2.14
N HIS A 424 45.15 -7.08 -2.97
CA HIS A 424 44.55 -8.41 -2.87
C HIS A 424 44.95 -9.13 -1.57
N PRO A 425 44.00 -9.58 -0.72
CA PRO A 425 44.30 -10.18 0.58
C PRO A 425 45.16 -11.45 0.51
N GLY A 426 45.05 -12.23 -0.57
CA GLY A 426 45.90 -13.41 -0.81
C GLY A 426 47.30 -13.08 -1.35
N GLY A 427 47.63 -11.79 -1.49
CA GLY A 427 48.89 -11.29 -2.01
C GLY A 427 48.94 -11.15 -3.54
N ALA A 428 49.74 -10.20 -4.01
CA ALA A 428 49.92 -9.87 -5.42
C ALA A 428 50.48 -11.03 -6.27
N GLY A 429 51.30 -11.89 -5.66
CA GLY A 429 51.97 -13.00 -6.36
C GLY A 429 50.98 -13.95 -7.02
N LEU A 430 49.87 -14.28 -6.34
CA LEU A 430 48.86 -15.20 -6.86
C LEU A 430 48.16 -14.64 -8.11
N ILE A 431 47.84 -13.34 -8.12
CA ILE A 431 47.23 -12.69 -9.28
C ILE A 431 48.22 -12.61 -10.44
N LYS A 432 49.47 -12.24 -10.17
CA LYS A 432 50.52 -12.13 -11.22
C LYS A 432 50.71 -13.42 -12.01
N THR A 433 50.51 -14.59 -11.39
CA THR A 433 50.57 -15.88 -12.12
C THR A 433 49.43 -16.13 -13.11
N ARG A 434 48.36 -15.32 -13.04
CA ARG A 434 47.12 -15.47 -13.83
C ARG A 434 46.84 -14.30 -14.78
N LEU A 435 47.74 -13.31 -14.85
CA LEU A 435 47.64 -12.25 -15.85
C LEU A 435 47.68 -12.82 -17.26
N GLY A 436 46.81 -12.30 -18.12
CA GLY A 436 46.63 -12.78 -19.50
C GLY A 436 46.04 -14.19 -19.61
N ARG A 437 45.42 -14.72 -18.54
CA ARG A 437 44.83 -16.06 -18.54
C ARG A 437 43.39 -16.04 -18.03
N ASP A 438 42.69 -17.15 -18.29
CA ASP A 438 41.44 -17.46 -17.63
C ASP A 438 41.71 -17.95 -16.20
N ALA A 439 41.25 -17.19 -15.22
CA ALA A 439 41.37 -17.42 -13.80
C ALA A 439 40.05 -17.93 -13.17
N THR A 440 39.04 -18.25 -13.97
CA THR A 440 37.70 -18.67 -13.49
C THR A 440 37.79 -19.82 -12.50
N THR A 441 38.48 -20.91 -12.84
CA THR A 441 38.64 -22.06 -11.95
C THR A 441 39.37 -21.69 -10.66
N ALA A 442 40.40 -20.85 -10.73
CA ALA A 442 41.14 -20.43 -9.54
C ALA A 442 40.28 -19.58 -8.59
N PHE A 443 39.36 -18.78 -9.14
CA PHE A 443 38.47 -17.90 -8.40
C PHE A 443 37.28 -18.63 -7.75
N TYR A 444 36.78 -19.70 -8.37
CA TYR A 444 35.62 -20.50 -7.90
C TYR A 444 36.03 -21.88 -7.37
N GLY A 445 36.97 -21.91 -6.41
CA GLY A 445 37.25 -23.12 -5.62
C GLY A 445 38.38 -24.02 -6.14
N GLY A 446 38.97 -23.73 -7.30
CA GLY A 446 40.19 -24.40 -7.76
C GLY A 446 41.47 -23.94 -7.04
N TYR A 447 41.41 -22.80 -6.36
CA TYR A 447 42.46 -22.35 -5.43
C TYR A 447 41.84 -21.82 -4.15
N TYR A 448 40.89 -20.90 -4.31
CA TYR A 448 40.07 -20.39 -3.21
C TYR A 448 38.65 -20.16 -3.71
N ASP A 449 37.66 -20.50 -2.90
CA ASP A 449 36.25 -20.23 -3.20
C ASP A 449 35.89 -18.84 -2.67
N HIS A 450 35.99 -17.83 -3.54
CA HIS A 450 35.88 -16.43 -3.14
C HIS A 450 34.45 -16.09 -2.67
N SER A 451 34.35 -15.27 -1.63
CA SER A 451 33.06 -14.84 -1.08
C SER A 451 32.28 -13.93 -2.03
N ASN A 452 30.98 -13.78 -1.78
CA ASN A 452 30.13 -12.83 -2.52
C ASN A 452 30.69 -11.40 -2.50
N GLY A 453 31.33 -10.98 -1.40
CA GLY A 453 31.95 -9.66 -1.30
C GLY A 453 33.12 -9.51 -2.27
N ALA A 454 33.98 -10.53 -2.40
CA ALA A 454 35.08 -10.54 -3.35
C ALA A 454 34.59 -10.58 -4.82
N ALA A 455 33.52 -11.33 -5.11
CA ALA A 455 32.90 -11.36 -6.42
C ALA A 455 32.27 -10.00 -6.80
N ASN A 456 31.56 -9.36 -5.87
CA ASN A 456 30.97 -8.02 -6.08
C ASN A 456 32.05 -6.97 -6.33
N LEU A 457 33.14 -7.01 -5.57
CA LEU A 457 34.29 -6.13 -5.76
C LEU A 457 34.94 -6.36 -7.13
N LEU A 458 35.23 -7.62 -7.48
CA LEU A 458 35.85 -7.97 -8.76
C LEU A 458 35.01 -7.46 -9.94
N ALA A 459 33.69 -7.55 -9.86
CA ALA A 459 32.78 -7.08 -10.92
C ALA A 459 32.93 -5.57 -11.23
N GLN A 460 33.38 -4.75 -10.28
CA GLN A 460 33.65 -3.32 -10.51
C GLN A 460 34.89 -3.08 -11.38
N TYR A 461 35.76 -4.08 -11.55
CA TYR A 461 36.96 -4.02 -12.38
C TYR A 461 36.72 -4.51 -13.82
N ARG A 462 35.46 -4.76 -14.23
CA ARG A 462 35.12 -5.20 -15.60
C ARG A 462 35.40 -4.09 -16.62
N VAL A 463 36.08 -4.45 -17.69
CA VAL A 463 36.45 -3.54 -18.80
C VAL A 463 36.11 -4.09 -20.19
N GLY A 464 35.67 -5.35 -20.27
CA GLY A 464 35.32 -6.02 -21.52
C GLY A 464 34.79 -7.43 -21.29
N VAL A 465 34.41 -8.09 -22.38
CA VAL A 465 33.92 -9.48 -22.44
C VAL A 465 34.72 -10.24 -23.49
N ILE A 466 35.02 -11.51 -23.24
CA ILE A 466 35.62 -12.41 -24.24
C ILE A 466 34.54 -12.95 -25.18
N GLU A 467 34.78 -12.89 -26.49
CA GLU A 467 33.91 -13.47 -27.50
C GLU A 467 33.72 -14.98 -27.26
N GLY A 468 32.46 -15.42 -27.16
CA GLY A 468 32.14 -16.81 -26.81
C GLY A 468 32.38 -17.16 -25.34
N GLY A 469 32.68 -16.18 -24.49
CA GLY A 469 32.77 -16.35 -23.05
C GLY A 469 31.44 -16.76 -22.41
N TYR A 470 31.52 -17.59 -21.38
CA TYR A 470 30.35 -18.08 -20.64
C TYR A 470 30.36 -17.56 -19.21
N GLU A 471 29.20 -17.12 -18.74
CA GLU A 471 29.01 -16.79 -17.32
C GLU A 471 28.79 -18.06 -16.50
N VAL A 472 29.40 -18.14 -15.31
CA VAL A 472 29.23 -19.27 -14.39
C VAL A 472 27.83 -19.20 -13.75
N GLU A 473 27.11 -20.33 -13.72
CA GLU A 473 25.68 -20.41 -13.39
C GLU A 473 25.29 -19.78 -12.04
N HIS A 474 26.16 -19.83 -11.02
CA HIS A 474 25.83 -19.26 -9.71
C HIS A 474 25.77 -17.71 -9.72
N MET A 475 26.49 -17.03 -10.63
CA MET A 475 26.44 -15.56 -10.75
C MET A 475 25.14 -15.07 -11.39
N LYS A 476 24.58 -15.85 -12.32
CA LYS A 476 23.31 -15.58 -13.00
C LYS A 476 22.14 -15.42 -12.03
N LYS A 477 22.13 -16.22 -10.96
CA LYS A 477 21.07 -16.18 -9.94
C LYS A 477 20.97 -14.81 -9.25
N TYR A 478 22.06 -14.07 -9.14
CA TYR A 478 22.08 -12.77 -8.48
C TYR A 478 21.83 -11.61 -9.45
N SER A 479 22.45 -11.63 -10.63
CA SER A 479 22.27 -10.61 -11.66
C SER A 479 20.83 -10.59 -12.19
N GLU A 480 20.23 -11.76 -12.48
CA GLU A 480 18.83 -11.83 -12.92
C GLU A 480 17.86 -11.39 -11.82
N VAL A 481 18.13 -11.69 -10.55
CA VAL A 481 17.29 -11.22 -9.44
C VAL A 481 17.38 -9.71 -9.30
N VAL A 482 18.58 -9.11 -9.37
CA VAL A 482 18.76 -7.65 -9.30
C VAL A 482 18.13 -6.95 -10.50
N GLU A 483 18.35 -7.45 -11.72
CA GLU A 483 17.71 -6.91 -12.93
C GLU A 483 16.19 -7.08 -12.89
N ASN A 484 15.69 -8.22 -12.44
CA ASN A 484 14.25 -8.42 -12.28
C ASN A 484 13.66 -7.53 -11.18
N LEU A 485 14.37 -7.30 -10.08
CA LEU A 485 13.96 -6.36 -9.03
C LEU A 485 13.93 -4.92 -9.54
N LYS A 486 14.93 -4.50 -10.32
CA LYS A 486 14.98 -3.17 -10.95
C LYS A 486 13.88 -3.00 -12.00
N LYS A 487 13.65 -4.04 -12.82
CA LYS A 487 12.67 -4.02 -13.91
C LYS A 487 11.22 -4.15 -13.41
N HIS A 488 10.97 -4.89 -12.33
CA HIS A 488 9.62 -5.21 -11.86
C HIS A 488 9.24 -4.56 -10.52
N GLY A 489 10.18 -3.90 -9.82
CA GLY A 489 9.84 -3.09 -8.63
C GLY A 489 8.90 -1.93 -8.95
N ALA A 490 8.78 -1.57 -10.23
CA ALA A 490 7.89 -0.55 -10.75
C ALA A 490 6.43 -1.02 -10.90
N ASP A 491 6.22 -2.22 -11.42
CA ASP A 491 4.90 -2.66 -11.88
C ASP A 491 4.31 -3.67 -10.89
N GLY A 492 3.19 -3.27 -10.27
CA GLY A 492 2.53 -4.03 -9.21
C GLY A 492 2.40 -5.52 -9.50
N VAL A 493 2.53 -6.34 -8.45
CA VAL A 493 2.78 -7.80 -8.45
C VAL A 493 1.56 -8.64 -8.89
N ALA A 494 0.86 -8.21 -9.94
CA ALA A 494 -0.08 -9.03 -10.66
C ALA A 494 0.67 -9.74 -11.80
N GLY A 495 1.29 -10.86 -11.43
CA GLY A 495 1.92 -11.79 -12.36
C GLY A 495 3.37 -11.43 -12.66
N LYS A 496 4.29 -12.27 -12.15
CA LYS A 496 5.66 -12.56 -12.64
C LYS A 496 6.60 -13.08 -11.53
N SER A 497 6.09 -13.69 -10.46
CA SER A 497 6.93 -14.55 -9.60
C SER A 497 7.51 -15.75 -10.37
N ALA A 498 6.89 -16.13 -11.50
CA ALA A 498 7.39 -17.19 -12.38
C ALA A 498 8.76 -16.87 -13.00
N ASP A 499 9.10 -15.58 -13.21
CA ASP A 499 10.39 -15.21 -13.81
C ASP A 499 11.53 -15.21 -12.77
N LEU A 500 11.22 -15.22 -11.46
CA LEU A 500 12.20 -15.47 -10.39
C LEU A 500 12.43 -16.97 -10.14
N VAL A 501 11.57 -17.85 -10.66
CA VAL A 501 11.55 -19.31 -10.40
C VAL A 501 11.97 -20.14 -11.61
N LYS A 502 12.05 -19.55 -12.82
CA LYS A 502 12.67 -20.23 -13.96
C LYS A 502 14.13 -20.51 -13.64
N GLY A 503 14.43 -21.75 -13.28
CA GLY A 503 15.79 -22.24 -13.16
C GLY A 503 16.57 -21.88 -14.43
N PRO A 504 17.80 -21.37 -14.30
CA PRO A 504 18.56 -20.90 -15.45
C PRO A 504 18.82 -22.06 -16.42
N LYS A 505 18.69 -21.80 -17.72
CA LYS A 505 19.25 -22.67 -18.77
C LYS A 505 20.76 -22.82 -18.56
N GLN A 506 21.26 -24.04 -18.74
CA GLN A 506 22.69 -24.40 -18.73
C GLN A 506 23.48 -23.40 -19.57
N THR A 507 24.42 -22.68 -18.94
CA THR A 507 25.38 -21.73 -19.55
C THR A 507 24.81 -20.73 -20.56
N SER A 508 24.76 -19.43 -20.21
CA SER A 508 24.47 -18.36 -21.17
C SER A 508 25.75 -17.78 -21.76
N VAL A 509 25.81 -17.72 -23.09
CA VAL A 509 26.86 -16.98 -23.82
C VAL A 509 26.71 -15.50 -23.49
N ILE A 510 27.79 -14.88 -23.02
CA ILE A 510 27.82 -13.43 -22.81
C ILE A 510 27.93 -12.79 -24.20
N LYS A 511 26.85 -12.11 -24.62
CA LYS A 511 26.78 -11.53 -25.97
C LYS A 511 27.61 -10.27 -26.12
N GLY A 512 27.81 -9.53 -25.01
CA GLY A 512 28.38 -8.18 -25.01
C GLY A 512 27.59 -7.21 -25.87
N ASP A 513 28.09 -5.99 -26.07
CA ASP A 513 27.51 -5.08 -27.05
C ASP A 513 27.99 -5.46 -28.47
N PRO A 514 27.10 -5.89 -29.39
CA PRO A 514 27.47 -6.23 -30.76
C PRO A 514 28.08 -5.03 -31.51
N GLN A 515 27.73 -3.81 -31.12
CA GLN A 515 28.24 -2.57 -31.74
C GLN A 515 29.65 -2.21 -31.26
N LEU A 516 30.12 -2.79 -30.15
CA LEU A 516 31.45 -2.56 -29.57
C LEU A 516 32.40 -3.75 -29.79
N LYS A 517 32.18 -4.54 -30.85
CA LYS A 517 33.08 -5.63 -31.21
C LYS A 517 34.44 -5.08 -31.63
N SER A 518 35.52 -5.61 -31.05
CA SER A 518 36.90 -5.15 -31.25
C SER A 518 37.14 -3.68 -30.87
N ALA A 519 36.22 -3.05 -30.12
CA ALA A 519 36.42 -1.70 -29.61
C ALA A 519 37.50 -1.68 -28.50
N PRO A 520 38.20 -0.55 -28.29
CA PRO A 520 39.17 -0.43 -27.21
C PRO A 520 38.53 -0.75 -25.85
N LEU A 521 39.24 -1.51 -25.02
CA LEU A 521 38.81 -1.77 -23.65
C LEU A 521 38.60 -0.46 -22.90
N GLU A 522 37.50 -0.38 -22.16
CA GLU A 522 37.20 0.81 -21.38
C GLU A 522 38.27 1.06 -20.30
N THR A 523 38.46 2.32 -19.95
CA THR A 523 39.23 2.71 -18.78
C THR A 523 38.32 2.67 -17.56
N LEU A 524 38.81 2.14 -16.43
CA LEU A 524 38.07 2.17 -15.17
C LEU A 524 37.94 3.62 -14.69
N ALA A 525 36.76 4.22 -14.90
CA ALA A 525 36.53 5.63 -14.59
C ALA A 525 36.65 5.94 -13.08
N LYS A 526 36.28 4.98 -12.22
CA LYS A 526 36.39 5.07 -10.75
C LYS A 526 36.65 3.66 -10.17
N PRO A 527 37.91 3.26 -9.94
CA PRO A 527 38.17 2.00 -9.26
C PRO A 527 37.70 2.08 -7.79
N PRO A 528 37.17 0.99 -7.22
CA PRO A 528 36.84 0.93 -5.80
C PRO A 528 38.06 1.33 -4.95
N THR A 529 37.88 2.24 -3.99
CA THR A 529 38.95 2.63 -3.05
C THR A 529 38.68 2.00 -1.68
N PHE A 530 39.73 1.47 -1.05
CA PHE A 530 39.64 0.83 0.26
C PHE A 530 39.72 1.82 1.43
N SER A 531 39.88 3.12 1.14
CA SER A 531 40.29 4.12 2.15
C SER A 531 39.20 5.07 2.65
N GLU A 532 38.00 5.14 2.08
CA GLU A 532 36.96 6.05 2.59
C GLU A 532 35.54 5.51 2.39
N THR A 533 34.89 5.04 3.46
CA THR A 533 33.43 5.14 3.67
C THR A 533 33.07 4.66 5.08
N ASN A 534 32.58 5.59 5.92
CA ASN A 534 31.94 5.25 7.19
C ASN A 534 30.61 4.52 6.91
N LEU A 535 30.63 3.18 6.81
CA LEU A 535 29.42 2.37 6.71
C LEU A 535 28.78 2.21 8.09
N LEU A 536 28.00 3.21 8.52
CA LEU A 536 27.10 3.09 9.67
C LEU A 536 25.73 2.46 9.32
N GLY A 537 25.51 1.98 8.09
CA GLY A 537 24.22 1.48 7.64
C GLY A 537 24.32 0.16 6.88
N GLY A 538 24.03 -0.95 7.55
CA GLY A 538 23.64 -2.19 6.86
C GLY A 538 22.16 -2.14 6.46
N LEU A 539 21.77 -2.95 5.47
CA LEU A 539 20.39 -3.26 5.12
C LEU A 539 19.63 -3.79 6.36
N SER A 540 19.08 -2.91 7.19
CA SER A 540 18.24 -3.28 8.33
C SER A 540 16.79 -3.50 7.86
N LEU A 541 16.60 -4.34 6.85
CA LEU A 541 15.29 -4.91 6.60
C LEU A 541 15.07 -6.00 7.67
N LYS A 542 14.59 -5.58 8.84
CA LYS A 542 13.92 -6.51 9.75
C LYS A 542 12.69 -7.02 9.00
N VAL A 543 12.83 -8.17 8.33
CA VAL A 543 11.70 -9.00 7.95
C VAL A 543 11.04 -9.40 9.26
N LYS A 544 10.13 -8.56 9.76
CA LYS A 544 9.30 -8.90 10.92
C LYS A 544 8.34 -9.98 10.44
N ALA A 545 8.72 -11.24 10.67
CA ALA A 545 7.84 -12.39 10.56
C ALA A 545 6.48 -12.15 11.24
#